data_AF-A0A7Y5MN68-F1
#
_entry.id   AF-A0A7Y5MN68-F1
#
_cell.length_a   1.000
_cell.length_b   1.000
_cell.length_c   1.000
_cell.angle_alpha   90.00
_cell.angle_beta   90.00
_cell.angle_gamma   90.00
#
_symmetry.space_group_name_H-M   'P 1'
#
loop_
_entity.id
_entity.type
_entity.pdbx_description
1 polymer ?
#
loop_
_entity_poly.entity_id
_entity_poly.type
_entity_poly.pdbx_seq_one_letter_code
_entity_poly.pdbx_strand_id
1 'polypeptide(L)'
;MRRGIGGSILWRLGGLCLVLVLVPTSARGALITSIFGKQRLSDQDVIYFTNGDVLRGEATNREITLLTPYARVALPLRKCAGFSLEGSETLGEKVVAINGDSFSGIIEDRLITFRIGGSGAEVPIRKERIRLLLLRRSALETSAAAPQTGSRAFVMANGDRVTGKLSAAGLAVLTEYGEVSVPLSEVESFEVERESGGKVRVRKTVGESVSGMLQTDEFALSLDLGMRLDGVFKDRFLRVESLGASVAAEQQPPTAESVEPGNVLSELPEEAEEPPPPPSVEPTATPSET
;
A
#
# COMPACT_ATOMS: atom_id res chain seq x y z
N MET A 1 8.71 -73.13 -2.22
CA MET A 1 7.97 -73.40 -0.96
C MET A 1 7.24 -72.13 -0.54
N ARG A 2 5.91 -72.25 -0.35
CA ARG A 2 4.98 -71.46 0.50
C ARG A 2 5.06 -69.92 0.46
N ARG A 3 4.09 -69.21 -0.14
CA ARG A 3 2.69 -68.89 0.28
C ARG A 3 2.59 -67.76 1.33
N GLY A 4 1.69 -66.81 1.06
CA GLY A 4 1.06 -65.89 2.03
C GLY A 4 0.94 -64.47 1.47
N ILE A 5 -0.09 -64.11 0.70
CA ILE A 5 -1.46 -63.69 1.10
C ILE A 5 -1.46 -62.40 1.93
N GLY A 6 -2.15 -61.36 1.44
CA GLY A 6 -2.52 -60.20 2.25
C GLY A 6 -2.97 -59.00 1.42
N GLY A 7 -4.11 -59.13 0.73
CA GLY A 7 -4.81 -57.96 0.20
C GLY A 7 -5.41 -57.13 1.34
N SER A 8 -5.40 -55.82 1.19
CA SER A 8 -6.30 -54.90 1.89
C SER A 8 -6.39 -53.60 1.10
N ILE A 9 -7.47 -53.51 0.33
CA ILE A 9 -8.06 -52.28 -0.19
C ILE A 9 -8.55 -51.51 1.04
N LEU A 10 -8.01 -50.31 1.30
CA LEU A 10 -8.64 -49.37 2.21
C LEU A 10 -8.77 -47.99 1.57
N TRP A 11 -9.98 -47.49 1.72
CA TRP A 11 -10.62 -46.38 1.06
C TRP A 11 -10.01 -45.00 1.33
N ARG A 12 -10.12 -44.15 0.31
CA ARG A 12 -10.55 -42.73 0.35
C ARG A 12 -10.42 -42.01 1.69
N LEU A 13 -9.60 -40.96 1.70
CA LEU A 13 -10.08 -39.59 1.93
C LEU A 13 -9.05 -38.63 1.36
N GLY A 14 -9.42 -38.01 0.24
CA GLY A 14 -8.71 -36.86 -0.32
C GLY A 14 -8.79 -35.72 0.67
N GLY A 15 -7.79 -35.61 1.54
CA GLY A 15 -7.48 -34.39 2.25
C GLY A 15 -6.87 -33.41 1.26
N LEU A 16 -7.73 -32.71 0.51
CA LEU A 16 -7.36 -31.49 -0.17
C LEU A 16 -7.01 -30.50 0.95
N CYS A 17 -5.74 -30.51 1.36
CA CYS A 17 -5.19 -29.53 2.27
C CYS A 17 -5.15 -28.22 1.49
N LEU A 18 -6.26 -27.50 1.52
CA LEU A 18 -6.36 -26.12 1.11
C LEU A 18 -5.43 -25.36 2.07
N VAL A 19 -4.16 -25.24 1.69
CA VAL A 19 -3.23 -24.31 2.32
C VAL A 19 -3.81 -22.94 2.03
N LEU A 20 -4.62 -22.47 2.97
CA LEU A 20 -5.11 -21.11 3.02
C LEU A 20 -3.86 -20.26 3.20
N VAL A 21 -3.28 -19.81 2.08
CA VAL A 21 -2.26 -18.76 2.07
C VAL A 21 -2.98 -17.51 2.56
N LEU A 22 -3.02 -17.36 3.87
CA LEU A 22 -3.30 -16.11 4.56
C LEU A 22 -2.19 -15.16 4.12
N VAL A 23 -2.42 -14.46 3.00
CA VAL A 23 -1.65 -13.28 2.64
C VAL A 23 -2.01 -12.25 3.71
N PRO A 24 -1.10 -11.88 4.62
CA PRO A 24 -1.42 -10.88 5.63
C PRO A 24 -1.77 -9.58 4.92
N THR A 25 -3.04 -9.18 5.08
CA THR A 25 -3.58 -7.92 4.63
C THR A 25 -2.83 -6.80 5.37
N SER A 26 -2.00 -6.11 4.60
CA SER A 26 -1.30 -4.84 4.86
C SER A 26 -1.44 -4.26 6.27
N ALA A 27 -0.43 -4.50 7.11
CA ALA A 27 -0.21 -3.74 8.32
C ALA A 27 0.15 -2.28 7.97
N ARG A 28 -0.84 -1.39 8.15
CA ARG A 28 -0.69 0.06 8.12
C ARG A 28 0.41 0.49 9.11
N GLY A 29 1.34 1.33 8.65
CA GLY A 29 2.35 2.00 9.51
C GLY A 29 3.37 1.07 10.17
N ALA A 30 3.66 -0.10 9.59
CA ALA A 30 4.71 -0.97 10.12
C ALA A 30 6.08 -0.33 9.86
N LEU A 31 6.78 0.08 10.92
CA LEU A 31 8.22 0.34 10.88
C LEU A 31 8.87 -0.84 10.15
N ILE A 32 9.60 -0.57 9.07
CA ILE A 32 10.18 -1.64 8.26
C ILE A 32 11.38 -2.20 9.02
N THR A 33 11.12 -3.19 9.88
CA THR A 33 12.09 -3.83 10.77
C THR A 33 12.97 -4.85 10.07
N SER A 34 12.50 -5.41 8.95
CA SER A 34 13.22 -6.37 8.12
C SER A 34 12.99 -6.07 6.64
N ILE A 35 14.07 -6.07 5.86
CA ILE A 35 14.00 -5.96 4.40
C ILE A 35 14.89 -7.05 3.81
N PHE A 36 14.38 -7.72 2.77
CA PHE A 36 15.11 -8.79 2.08
C PHE A 36 15.54 -9.93 3.02
N GLY A 37 14.74 -10.22 4.06
CA GLY A 37 15.02 -11.30 5.03
C GLY A 37 16.13 -10.99 6.04
N LYS A 38 16.60 -9.74 6.11
CA LYS A 38 17.60 -9.28 7.08
C LYS A 38 17.03 -8.15 7.94
N GLN A 39 17.27 -8.25 9.25
CA GLN A 39 16.85 -7.23 10.21
C GLN A 39 17.66 -5.95 10.01
N ARG A 40 16.96 -4.80 9.97
CA ARG A 40 17.61 -3.50 9.90
C ARG A 40 18.12 -3.10 11.29
N LEU A 41 19.39 -2.70 11.34
CA LEU A 41 19.98 -2.09 12.52
C LEU A 41 19.54 -0.63 12.59
N SER A 42 19.20 -0.15 13.79
CA SER A 42 18.76 1.24 13.96
C SER A 42 19.92 2.25 13.96
N ASP A 43 21.15 1.79 14.20
CA ASP A 43 22.29 2.67 14.50
C ASP A 43 23.30 2.78 13.34
N GLN A 44 23.40 1.78 12.47
CA GLN A 44 24.42 1.73 11.41
C GLN A 44 23.86 1.18 10.10
N ASP A 45 24.40 1.65 8.99
CA ASP A 45 24.18 1.08 7.67
C ASP A 45 25.03 -0.17 7.49
N VAL A 46 24.50 -1.15 6.78
CA VAL A 46 25.16 -2.44 6.55
C VAL A 46 25.15 -2.77 5.07
N ILE A 47 26.34 -2.98 4.53
CA ILE A 47 26.57 -3.48 3.17
C ILE A 47 26.91 -4.96 3.27
N TYR A 48 26.18 -5.79 2.52
CA TYR A 48 26.55 -7.15 2.21
C TYR A 48 27.13 -7.17 0.80
N PHE A 49 28.34 -7.68 0.67
CA PHE A 49 29.00 -7.83 -0.61
C PHE A 49 28.63 -9.16 -1.28
N THR A 50 28.88 -9.25 -2.58
CA THR A 50 28.70 -10.49 -3.36
C THR A 50 29.65 -11.61 -2.93
N ASN A 51 30.79 -11.27 -2.34
CA ASN A 51 31.75 -12.24 -1.76
C ASN A 51 31.35 -12.74 -0.36
N GLY A 52 30.25 -12.24 0.22
CA GLY A 52 29.79 -12.61 1.56
C GLY A 52 30.34 -11.74 2.69
N ASP A 53 31.22 -10.79 2.40
CA ASP A 53 31.71 -9.85 3.40
C ASP A 53 30.61 -8.88 3.85
N VAL A 54 30.73 -8.41 5.09
CA VAL A 54 29.80 -7.45 5.68
C VAL A 54 30.58 -6.23 6.12
N LEU A 55 30.20 -5.06 5.61
CA LEU A 55 30.77 -3.78 6.01
C LEU A 55 29.72 -2.95 6.73
N ARG A 56 30.11 -2.40 7.89
CA ARG A 56 29.26 -1.56 8.74
C ARG A 56 29.78 -0.14 8.75
N GLY A 57 28.87 0.83 8.68
CA GLY A 57 29.24 2.23 8.58
C GLY A 57 28.07 3.12 8.21
N GLU A 58 28.34 4.20 7.48
CA GLU A 58 27.35 5.18 7.04
C GLU A 58 27.54 5.53 5.56
N ALA A 59 26.47 5.41 4.77
CA ALA A 59 26.44 5.88 3.40
C ALA A 59 26.45 7.41 3.40
N THR A 60 27.51 8.00 2.83
CA THR A 60 27.68 9.47 2.81
C THR A 60 26.99 10.13 1.61
N ASN A 61 26.56 9.31 0.64
CA ASN A 61 25.88 9.80 -0.54
C ASN A 61 24.50 10.38 -0.19
N ARG A 62 24.08 11.43 -0.92
CA ARG A 62 22.84 12.19 -0.65
C ARG A 62 21.65 11.63 -1.40
N GLU A 63 21.85 11.27 -2.66
CA GLU A 63 20.81 10.81 -3.58
C GLU A 63 21.34 9.70 -4.48
N ILE A 64 20.42 8.88 -4.97
CA ILE A 64 20.68 7.82 -5.94
C ILE A 64 19.67 7.97 -7.07
N THR A 65 20.15 7.87 -8.29
CA THR A 65 19.30 7.91 -9.48
C THR A 65 18.98 6.50 -9.96
N LEU A 66 17.69 6.18 -9.99
CA LEU A 66 17.14 4.92 -10.47
C LEU A 66 16.42 5.13 -11.80
N LEU A 67 16.83 4.39 -12.81
CA LEU A 67 16.14 4.30 -14.09
C LEU A 67 15.14 3.15 -14.02
N THR A 68 13.86 3.47 -13.82
CA THR A 68 12.78 2.48 -13.86
C THR A 68 12.20 2.39 -15.28
N PRO A 69 11.45 1.32 -15.62
CA PRO A 69 10.81 1.19 -16.93
C PRO A 69 9.76 2.25 -17.26
N TYR A 70 9.38 3.07 -16.28
CA TYR A 70 8.33 4.08 -16.41
C TYR A 70 8.84 5.51 -16.20
N ALA A 71 9.92 5.71 -15.45
CA ALA A 71 10.49 7.05 -15.23
C ALA A 71 11.94 6.98 -14.72
N ARG A 72 12.65 8.10 -14.83
CA ARG A 72 13.90 8.31 -14.10
C ARG A 72 13.60 8.95 -12.75
N VAL A 73 14.07 8.32 -11.67
CA VAL A 73 13.69 8.68 -10.30
C VAL A 73 14.93 8.96 -9.47
N ALA A 74 15.04 10.19 -8.94
CA ALA A 74 16.10 10.56 -8.00
C ALA A 74 15.63 10.35 -6.56
N LEU A 75 16.14 9.31 -5.91
CA LEU A 75 15.78 8.88 -4.56
C LEU A 75 16.81 9.38 -3.53
N PRO A 76 16.41 10.21 -2.54
CA PRO A 76 17.30 10.60 -1.47
C PRO A 76 17.57 9.40 -0.55
N LEU A 77 18.85 9.11 -0.29
CA LEU A 77 19.27 7.95 0.52
C LEU A 77 18.67 7.96 1.92
N ARG A 78 18.45 9.15 2.50
CA ARG A 78 17.82 9.30 3.82
C ARG A 78 16.36 8.84 3.89
N LYS A 79 15.69 8.69 2.74
CA LYS A 79 14.32 8.16 2.62
C LYS A 79 14.28 6.75 2.04
N CYS A 80 15.44 6.13 1.84
CA CYS A 80 15.53 4.74 1.44
C CYS A 80 15.69 3.85 2.67
N ALA A 81 15.06 2.68 2.62
CA ALA A 81 15.12 1.70 3.68
C ALA A 81 16.16 0.60 3.35
N GLY A 82 16.29 0.24 2.07
CA GLY A 82 17.35 -0.63 1.59
C GLY A 82 17.35 -0.82 0.07
N PHE A 83 18.43 -1.42 -0.42
CA PHE A 83 18.66 -1.73 -1.82
C PHE A 83 19.06 -3.20 -1.94
N SER A 84 18.45 -3.88 -2.89
CA SER A 84 18.90 -5.18 -3.37
C SER A 84 19.46 -4.97 -4.76
N LEU A 85 20.77 -5.09 -4.88
CA LEU A 85 21.47 -5.03 -6.16
C LEU A 85 21.65 -6.44 -6.76
N GLU A 86 21.09 -7.45 -6.11
CA GLU A 86 20.90 -8.79 -6.65
C GLU A 86 19.86 -8.70 -7.78
N GLY A 87 20.35 -8.41 -8.99
CA GLY A 87 19.52 -8.37 -10.19
C GLY A 87 18.93 -9.75 -10.46
N SER A 88 17.62 -9.88 -10.27
CA SER A 88 16.87 -10.99 -10.86
C SER A 88 16.81 -10.76 -12.37
N GLU A 89 16.95 -11.83 -13.16
CA GLU A 89 17.01 -11.81 -14.64
C GLU A 89 15.88 -11.01 -15.33
N THR A 90 14.79 -10.72 -14.63
CA THR A 90 13.61 -10.03 -15.19
C THR A 90 13.31 -8.66 -14.59
N LEU A 91 13.81 -8.33 -13.40
CA LEU A 91 13.33 -7.18 -12.61
C LEU A 91 14.40 -6.16 -12.20
N GLY A 92 15.67 -6.39 -12.55
CA GLY A 92 16.75 -5.46 -12.24
C GLY A 92 16.99 -5.31 -10.73
N GLU A 93 17.58 -4.18 -10.35
CA GLU A 93 17.89 -3.82 -8.97
C GLU A 93 16.62 -3.29 -8.27
N LYS A 94 16.41 -3.65 -7.00
CA LYS A 94 15.20 -3.30 -6.24
C LYS A 94 15.52 -2.37 -5.08
N VAL A 95 14.81 -1.26 -4.98
CA VAL A 95 14.92 -0.26 -3.92
C VAL A 95 13.64 -0.26 -3.12
N VAL A 96 13.75 -0.28 -1.79
CA VAL A 96 12.61 -0.14 -0.88
C VAL A 96 12.78 1.16 -0.11
N ALA A 97 11.77 2.02 -0.16
CA ALA A 97 11.71 3.28 0.56
C ALA A 97 11.09 3.12 1.95
N ILE A 98 11.26 4.15 2.78
CA ILE A 98 10.80 4.14 4.18
C ILE A 98 9.28 4.07 4.35
N ASN A 99 8.51 4.50 3.35
CA ASN A 99 7.05 4.42 3.32
C ASN A 99 6.54 3.05 2.84
N GLY A 100 7.45 2.11 2.53
CA GLY A 100 7.11 0.80 1.97
C GLY A 100 6.93 0.82 0.46
N ASP A 101 7.24 1.93 -0.22
CA ASP A 101 7.29 1.95 -1.68
C ASP A 101 8.45 1.08 -2.15
N SER A 102 8.22 0.35 -3.24
CA SER A 102 9.23 -0.48 -3.87
C SER A 102 9.41 -0.05 -5.31
N PHE A 103 10.64 0.23 -5.70
CA PHE A 103 11.01 0.60 -7.05
C PHE A 103 11.96 -0.46 -7.62
N SER A 104 11.67 -0.96 -8.80
CA SER A 104 12.52 -1.91 -9.52
C SER A 104 13.05 -1.24 -10.79
N GLY A 105 14.37 -1.25 -10.98
CA GLY A 105 15.02 -0.52 -12.05
C GLY A 105 16.53 -0.73 -12.10
N ILE A 106 17.23 0.16 -12.80
CA ILE A 106 18.69 0.17 -12.93
C ILE A 106 19.22 1.41 -12.22
N ILE A 107 20.06 1.26 -11.20
CA ILE A 107 20.74 2.38 -10.54
C ILE A 107 21.82 2.90 -11.50
N GLU A 108 21.77 4.18 -11.84
CA GLU A 108 22.77 4.80 -12.72
C GLU A 108 24.11 5.04 -12.00
N ASP A 109 24.07 5.27 -10.69
CA ASP A 109 25.23 5.53 -9.86
C ASP A 109 26.11 4.30 -9.72
N ARG A 110 27.30 4.33 -10.33
CA ARG A 110 28.27 3.21 -10.28
C ARG A 110 29.01 3.11 -8.96
N LEU A 111 29.13 4.20 -8.22
CA LEU A 111 29.94 4.31 -7.02
C LEU A 111 29.09 4.80 -5.85
N ILE A 112 29.15 4.09 -4.73
CA ILE A 112 28.52 4.48 -3.47
C ILE A 112 29.64 4.76 -2.47
N THR A 113 29.76 6.01 -2.04
CA THR A 113 30.73 6.41 -1.01
C THR A 113 30.23 6.00 0.37
N PHE A 114 31.03 5.20 1.06
CA PHE A 114 30.68 4.64 2.36
C PHE A 114 31.76 4.96 3.40
N ARG A 115 31.35 5.48 4.56
CA ARG A 115 32.23 5.77 5.68
C ARG A 115 32.22 4.59 6.65
N ILE A 116 33.36 3.96 6.88
CA ILE A 116 33.48 2.78 7.76
C ILE A 116 33.40 3.22 9.22
N GLY A 117 32.48 2.63 10.00
CA GLY A 117 32.25 3.04 11.40
C GLY A 117 33.46 2.87 12.33
N GLY A 118 34.33 1.90 12.06
CA GLY A 118 35.51 1.62 12.89
C GLY A 118 36.75 2.46 12.59
N SER A 119 36.90 2.97 11.37
CA SER A 119 38.10 3.71 10.92
C SER A 119 37.81 5.15 10.52
N GLY A 120 36.54 5.53 10.32
CA GLY A 120 36.14 6.82 9.77
C GLY A 120 36.56 7.04 8.31
N ALA A 121 37.23 6.08 7.68
CA ALA A 121 37.69 6.16 6.30
C ALA A 121 36.50 6.11 5.34
N GLU A 122 36.49 7.00 4.35
CA GLU A 122 35.53 7.01 3.26
C GLU A 122 36.07 6.16 2.11
N VAL A 123 35.33 5.12 1.75
CA VAL A 123 35.70 4.18 0.69
C VAL A 123 34.62 4.24 -0.40
N PRO A 124 34.98 4.57 -1.65
CA PRO A 124 34.06 4.45 -2.78
C PRO A 124 33.93 2.98 -3.17
N ILE A 125 32.72 2.44 -3.02
CA ILE A 125 32.42 1.05 -3.35
C ILE A 125 31.65 1.00 -4.67
N ARG A 126 32.10 0.15 -5.58
CA ARG A 126 31.41 -0.12 -6.84
C ARG A 126 30.13 -0.92 -6.60
N LYS A 127 29.04 -0.53 -7.25
CA LYS A 127 27.72 -1.15 -7.07
C LYS A 127 27.72 -2.65 -7.40
N GLU A 128 28.55 -3.09 -8.35
CA GLU A 128 28.64 -4.50 -8.78
C GLU A 128 29.21 -5.42 -7.69
N ARG A 129 29.88 -4.86 -6.69
CA ARG A 129 30.39 -5.62 -5.54
C ARG A 129 29.34 -5.75 -4.43
N ILE A 130 28.31 -4.91 -4.44
CA ILE A 130 27.29 -4.87 -3.39
C ILE A 130 26.18 -5.84 -3.78
N ARG A 131 25.81 -6.72 -2.85
CA ARG A 131 24.63 -7.57 -2.97
C ARG A 131 23.42 -6.89 -2.36
N LEU A 132 23.58 -6.39 -1.13
CA LEU A 132 22.52 -5.78 -0.36
C LEU A 132 23.06 -4.56 0.40
N LEU A 133 22.32 -3.46 0.38
CA LEU A 133 22.59 -2.29 1.22
C LEU A 133 21.37 -2.06 2.12
N LEU A 134 21.53 -2.26 3.41
CA LEU A 134 20.53 -1.92 4.41
C LEU A 134 20.90 -0.60 5.05
N LEU A 135 20.00 0.36 4.97
CA LEU A 135 20.19 1.64 5.63
C LEU A 135 19.62 1.62 7.03
N ARG A 136 20.24 2.40 7.91
CA ARG A 136 19.80 2.60 9.28
C ARG A 136 18.36 3.08 9.33
N ARG A 137 17.71 2.78 10.45
CA ARG A 137 16.36 3.29 10.72
C ARG A 137 16.41 4.79 10.95
N SER A 138 15.82 5.57 10.06
CA SER A 138 15.78 7.03 10.19
C SER A 138 14.58 7.45 11.06
N ALA A 139 14.72 8.51 11.86
CA ALA A 139 13.59 9.11 12.57
C ALA A 139 12.51 9.66 11.60
N LEU A 140 12.87 9.88 10.33
CA LEU A 140 11.95 10.28 9.27
C LEU A 140 10.97 9.16 8.85
N GLU A 141 11.20 7.92 9.27
CA GLU A 141 10.29 6.80 9.00
C GLU A 141 8.92 7.02 9.65
N THR A 142 8.87 7.59 10.86
CA THR A 142 7.60 7.84 11.56
C THR A 142 6.72 8.85 10.81
N SER A 143 7.32 9.86 10.20
CA SER A 143 6.58 10.89 9.45
C SER A 143 6.26 10.47 8.02
N ALA A 144 7.11 9.65 7.39
CA ALA A 144 6.92 9.20 6.01
C ALA A 144 6.10 7.90 5.89
N ALA A 145 5.97 7.11 6.97
CA ALA A 145 5.12 5.92 6.98
C ALA A 145 3.62 6.26 7.04
N ALA A 146 3.27 7.48 7.43
CA ALA A 146 1.90 7.96 7.36
C ALA A 146 1.57 8.37 5.90
N PRO A 147 0.59 7.73 5.24
CA PRO A 147 0.16 8.16 3.92
C PRO A 147 -0.35 9.60 3.99
N GLN A 148 0.07 10.46 3.06
CA GLN A 148 -0.42 11.83 3.07
C GLN A 148 -1.92 11.87 2.71
N THR A 149 -2.65 12.85 3.24
CA THR A 149 -4.07 13.04 2.93
C THR A 149 -4.26 13.20 1.43
N GLY A 150 -5.04 12.29 0.81
CA GLY A 150 -5.32 12.27 -0.62
C GLY A 150 -4.33 11.44 -1.47
N SER A 151 -3.36 10.78 -0.84
CA SER A 151 -2.46 9.87 -1.54
C SER A 151 -3.18 8.56 -1.92
N ARG A 152 -2.63 7.90 -2.93
CA ARG A 152 -3.14 6.67 -3.54
C ARG A 152 -1.99 5.69 -3.71
N ALA A 153 -2.29 4.40 -3.61
CA ALA A 153 -1.35 3.34 -3.88
C ALA A 153 -1.45 2.94 -5.36
N PHE A 154 -0.36 3.08 -6.08
CA PHE A 154 -0.20 2.69 -7.47
C PHE A 154 0.61 1.39 -7.51
N VAL A 155 0.01 0.34 -8.05
CA VAL A 155 0.68 -0.92 -8.38
C VAL A 155 1.02 -0.88 -9.86
N MET A 156 2.32 -0.97 -10.16
CA MET A 156 2.87 -0.88 -11.49
C MET A 156 2.98 -2.25 -12.16
N ALA A 157 3.28 -2.22 -13.46
CA ALA A 157 3.55 -3.35 -14.35
C ALA A 157 4.48 -4.43 -13.79
N ASN A 158 5.55 -3.96 -13.19
CA ASN A 158 6.64 -4.75 -12.66
C ASN A 158 6.35 -5.21 -11.22
N GLY A 159 5.15 -4.97 -10.71
CA GLY A 159 4.79 -5.25 -9.31
C GLY A 159 5.34 -4.21 -8.33
N ASP A 160 5.89 -3.08 -8.80
CA ASP A 160 6.28 -1.98 -7.93
C ASP A 160 5.03 -1.38 -7.28
N ARG A 161 5.10 -1.14 -5.98
CA ARG A 161 4.09 -0.40 -5.24
C ARG A 161 4.63 0.99 -4.94
N VAL A 162 3.92 2.01 -5.37
CA VAL A 162 4.32 3.41 -5.23
C VAL A 162 3.17 4.21 -4.64
N THR A 163 3.43 5.11 -3.70
CA THR A 163 2.39 5.91 -3.05
C THR A 163 2.55 7.39 -3.34
N GLY A 164 1.44 8.04 -3.74
CA GLY A 164 1.47 9.45 -4.10
C GLY A 164 0.14 10.03 -4.54
N LYS A 165 0.17 11.25 -5.04
CA LYS A 165 -0.97 12.00 -5.58
C LYS A 165 -0.85 12.05 -7.09
N LEU A 166 -1.96 11.79 -7.77
CA LEU A 166 -2.06 11.96 -9.21
C LEU A 166 -2.34 13.44 -9.50
N SER A 167 -1.58 14.07 -10.39
CA SER A 167 -1.78 15.48 -10.77
C SER A 167 -2.93 15.69 -11.76
N ALA A 168 -3.51 14.62 -12.29
CA ALA A 168 -4.66 14.70 -13.21
C ALA A 168 -5.92 15.14 -12.45
N ALA A 169 -6.75 15.99 -13.06
CA ALA A 169 -8.03 16.39 -12.46
C ALA A 169 -9.10 15.29 -12.51
N GLY A 170 -8.99 14.36 -13.47
CA GLY A 170 -9.91 13.26 -13.69
C GLY A 170 -9.34 12.24 -14.68
N LEU A 171 -10.03 11.12 -14.82
CA LEU A 171 -9.75 10.06 -15.79
C LEU A 171 -10.76 10.17 -16.93
N ALA A 172 -10.28 10.46 -18.14
CA ALA A 172 -11.12 10.43 -19.33
C ALA A 172 -11.21 8.98 -19.85
N VAL A 173 -12.40 8.39 -19.77
CA VAL A 173 -12.68 7.01 -20.18
C VAL A 173 -13.67 7.01 -21.34
N LEU A 174 -13.25 6.47 -22.48
CA LEU A 174 -14.13 6.25 -23.64
C LEU A 174 -14.92 4.95 -23.44
N THR A 175 -16.21 5.09 -23.18
CA THR A 175 -17.15 3.97 -23.07
C THR A 175 -17.88 3.75 -24.41
N GLU A 176 -18.64 2.66 -24.52
CA GLU A 176 -19.52 2.41 -25.67
C GLU A 176 -20.60 3.50 -25.85
N TYR A 177 -20.93 4.22 -24.78
CA TYR A 177 -21.95 5.27 -24.75
C TYR A 177 -21.37 6.68 -24.95
N GLY A 178 -20.05 6.81 -25.07
CA GLY A 178 -19.34 8.08 -25.21
C GLY A 178 -18.23 8.29 -24.20
N GLU A 179 -17.62 9.48 -24.24
CA GLU A 179 -16.55 9.88 -23.34
C GLU A 179 -17.11 10.27 -21.97
N VAL A 180 -16.60 9.61 -20.92
CA VAL A 180 -16.95 9.87 -19.53
C VAL A 180 -15.70 10.31 -18.79
N SER A 181 -15.69 11.56 -18.34
CA SER A 181 -14.64 12.08 -17.46
C SER A 181 -15.02 11.83 -16.00
N VAL A 182 -14.30 10.91 -15.34
CA VAL A 182 -14.53 10.57 -13.93
C VAL A 182 -13.55 11.37 -13.05
N PRO A 183 -14.01 12.25 -12.15
CA PRO A 183 -13.11 13.01 -11.28
C PRO A 183 -12.42 12.07 -10.28
N LEU A 184 -11.15 12.34 -9.96
CA LEU A 184 -10.40 11.46 -9.05
C LEU A 184 -10.99 11.39 -7.64
N SER A 185 -11.75 12.39 -7.21
CA SER A 185 -12.46 12.36 -5.92
C SER A 185 -13.46 11.21 -5.81
N GLU A 186 -14.03 10.78 -6.92
CA GLU A 186 -15.04 9.71 -6.98
C GLU A 186 -14.42 8.34 -7.24
N VAL A 187 -13.12 8.27 -7.56
CA VAL A 187 -12.45 7.00 -7.89
C VAL A 187 -11.92 6.32 -6.64
N GLU A 188 -12.53 5.18 -6.30
CA GLU A 188 -12.10 4.32 -5.20
C GLU A 188 -10.91 3.45 -5.65
N SER A 189 -11.06 2.75 -6.76
CA SER A 189 -10.01 1.94 -7.38
C SER A 189 -10.19 1.89 -8.89
N PHE A 190 -9.10 1.71 -9.62
CA PHE A 190 -9.19 1.37 -11.03
C PHE A 190 -8.14 0.33 -11.40
N GLU A 191 -8.53 -0.55 -12.31
CA GLU A 191 -7.72 -1.65 -12.82
C GLU A 191 -7.54 -1.50 -14.32
N VAL A 192 -6.30 -1.60 -14.77
CA VAL A 192 -5.93 -1.44 -16.18
C VAL A 192 -5.59 -2.82 -16.75
N GLU A 193 -6.44 -3.30 -17.65
CA GLU A 193 -6.27 -4.59 -18.32
C GLU A 193 -5.48 -4.40 -19.62
N ARG A 194 -4.22 -4.83 -19.61
CA ARG A 194 -3.29 -4.65 -20.74
C ARG A 194 -3.56 -5.60 -21.89
N GLU A 195 -3.99 -6.82 -21.58
CA GLU A 195 -4.31 -7.84 -22.59
C GLU A 195 -5.46 -7.38 -23.49
N SER A 196 -6.33 -6.50 -22.98
CA SER A 196 -7.47 -5.92 -23.68
C SER A 196 -7.18 -4.57 -24.34
N GLY A 197 -5.91 -4.20 -24.55
CA GLY A 197 -5.55 -2.96 -25.26
C GLY A 197 -5.80 -1.68 -24.46
N GLY A 198 -5.68 -1.71 -23.13
CA GLY A 198 -5.86 -0.53 -22.28
C GLY A 198 -7.30 -0.30 -21.83
N LYS A 199 -8.10 -1.38 -21.75
CA LYS A 199 -9.42 -1.34 -21.11
C LYS A 199 -9.24 -1.10 -19.61
N VAL A 200 -9.90 -0.08 -19.09
CA VAL A 200 -9.87 0.29 -17.68
C VAL A 200 -11.23 0.04 -17.08
N ARG A 201 -11.23 -0.62 -15.92
CA ARG A 201 -12.40 -0.75 -15.05
C ARG A 201 -12.20 0.18 -13.87
N VAL A 202 -12.96 1.26 -13.83
CA VAL A 202 -12.97 2.24 -12.75
C VAL A 202 -14.11 1.90 -11.80
N ARG A 203 -13.81 1.66 -10.53
CA ARG A 203 -14.80 1.53 -9.45
C ARG A 203 -14.91 2.88 -8.75
N LYS A 204 -16.11 3.44 -8.76
CA LYS A 204 -16.43 4.67 -8.02
C LYS A 204 -16.69 4.36 -6.55
N THR A 205 -16.51 5.35 -5.69
CA THR A 205 -16.83 5.30 -4.26
C THR A 205 -18.31 5.01 -3.98
N VAL A 206 -19.19 5.35 -4.92
CA VAL A 206 -20.64 5.10 -4.85
C VAL A 206 -21.01 3.65 -5.25
N GLY A 207 -20.02 2.78 -5.50
CA GLY A 207 -20.22 1.39 -5.89
C GLY A 207 -20.50 1.16 -7.38
N GLU A 208 -20.63 2.23 -8.17
CA GLU A 208 -20.77 2.16 -9.62
C GLU A 208 -19.43 1.80 -10.28
N SER A 209 -19.47 0.92 -11.29
CA SER A 209 -18.29 0.58 -12.08
C SER A 209 -18.43 1.06 -13.52
N VAL A 210 -17.47 1.85 -13.98
CA VAL A 210 -17.37 2.31 -15.38
C VAL A 210 -16.28 1.49 -16.06
N SER A 211 -16.58 0.94 -17.24
CA SER A 211 -15.61 0.22 -18.06
C SER A 211 -15.47 0.91 -19.41
N GLY A 212 -14.24 1.12 -19.87
CA GLY A 212 -13.98 1.73 -21.18
C GLY A 212 -12.48 1.80 -21.48
N MET A 213 -12.10 2.50 -22.54
CA MET A 213 -10.70 2.74 -22.89
C MET A 213 -10.22 4.04 -22.27
N LEU A 214 -9.04 4.04 -21.64
CA LEU A 214 -8.48 5.26 -21.08
C LEU A 214 -7.88 6.14 -22.19
N GLN A 215 -8.38 7.36 -22.31
CA GLN A 215 -7.88 8.36 -23.26
C GLN A 215 -6.61 9.06 -22.76
N THR A 216 -6.44 9.16 -21.44
CA THR A 216 -5.26 9.77 -20.85
C THR A 216 -4.04 8.85 -21.00
N ASP A 217 -3.11 9.25 -21.86
CA ASP A 217 -1.91 8.45 -22.15
C ASP A 217 -0.82 8.59 -21.09
N GLU A 218 -0.65 9.78 -20.54
CA GLU A 218 0.42 10.12 -19.60
C GLU A 218 -0.11 10.68 -18.29
N PHE A 219 0.51 10.24 -17.20
CA PHE A 219 0.19 10.67 -15.85
C PHE A 219 1.41 11.27 -15.16
N ALA A 220 1.20 12.42 -14.53
CA ALA A 220 2.16 13.01 -13.59
C ALA A 220 1.79 12.61 -12.15
N LEU A 221 2.74 11.97 -11.45
CA LEU A 221 2.59 11.51 -10.07
C LEU A 221 3.49 12.32 -9.15
N SER A 222 2.93 12.85 -8.07
CA SER A 222 3.69 13.43 -6.97
C SER A 222 3.73 12.44 -5.82
N LEU A 223 4.89 11.85 -5.55
CA LEU A 223 5.08 10.82 -4.54
C LEU A 223 5.14 11.42 -3.13
N ASP A 224 4.72 10.65 -2.13
CA ASP A 224 4.75 11.06 -0.72
C ASP A 224 6.18 11.29 -0.22
N LEU A 225 7.16 10.65 -0.88
CA LEU A 225 8.59 10.85 -0.68
C LEU A 225 9.09 12.22 -1.17
N GLY A 226 8.22 13.05 -1.77
CA GLY A 226 8.53 14.39 -2.28
C GLY A 226 9.11 14.40 -3.69
N MET A 227 9.03 13.29 -4.41
CA MET A 227 9.51 13.15 -5.79
C MET A 227 8.37 13.34 -6.77
N ARG A 228 8.67 13.79 -7.98
CA ARG A 228 7.69 13.88 -9.07
C ARG A 228 8.11 12.92 -10.18
N LEU A 229 7.15 12.13 -10.65
CA LEU A 229 7.29 11.29 -11.83
C LEU A 229 6.43 11.90 -12.91
N ASP A 230 7.07 12.44 -13.94
CA ASP A 230 6.38 12.97 -15.12
C ASP A 230 6.35 11.91 -16.23
N GLY A 231 5.27 11.86 -17.01
CA GLY A 231 5.18 11.00 -18.20
C GLY A 231 4.99 9.51 -17.93
N VAL A 232 4.33 9.11 -16.83
CA VAL A 232 4.04 7.70 -16.57
C VAL A 232 2.91 7.23 -17.49
N PHE A 233 3.23 6.36 -18.44
CA PHE A 233 2.27 5.84 -19.41
C PHE A 233 1.19 4.95 -18.78
N LYS A 234 -0.04 5.02 -19.30
CA LYS A 234 -1.19 4.23 -18.83
C LYS A 234 -0.94 2.72 -18.80
N ASP A 235 -0.19 2.20 -19.77
CA ASP A 235 0.16 0.78 -19.87
C ASP A 235 1.13 0.31 -18.78
N ARG A 236 1.61 1.22 -17.92
CA ARG A 236 2.50 0.87 -16.81
C ARG A 236 1.77 0.69 -15.51
N PHE A 237 0.50 1.10 -15.40
CA PHE A 237 -0.34 0.81 -14.24
C PHE A 237 -0.94 -0.58 -14.36
N LEU A 238 -1.08 -1.27 -13.23
CA LEU A 238 -1.81 -2.52 -13.12
C LEU A 238 -3.09 -2.28 -12.30
N ARG A 239 -2.91 -1.65 -11.13
CA ARG A 239 -4.01 -1.35 -10.21
C ARG A 239 -3.71 -0.09 -9.44
N VAL A 240 -4.72 0.74 -9.23
CA VAL A 240 -4.61 1.94 -8.41
C VAL A 240 -5.72 1.93 -7.38
N GLU A 241 -5.35 2.21 -6.15
CA GLU A 241 -6.26 2.22 -5.01
C GLU A 241 -6.16 3.55 -4.30
N SER A 242 -7.30 4.15 -3.98
CA SER A 242 -7.32 5.26 -3.04
C SER A 242 -6.82 4.76 -1.68
N LEU A 243 -5.75 5.37 -1.17
CA LEU A 243 -5.40 5.23 0.24
C LEU A 243 -6.32 6.22 0.94
N GLY A 244 -7.57 5.80 1.14
CA GLY A 244 -8.53 6.59 1.87
C GLY A 244 -7.88 7.06 3.17
N ALA A 245 -7.84 8.38 3.36
CA ALA A 245 -8.13 8.91 4.68
C ALA A 245 -9.36 8.12 5.11
N SER A 246 -9.20 7.28 6.13
CA SER A 246 -10.36 6.64 6.71
C SER A 246 -11.28 7.81 7.04
N VAL A 247 -12.39 7.89 6.30
CA VAL A 247 -13.68 8.14 6.90
C VAL A 247 -13.58 7.55 8.30
N ALA A 248 -13.78 8.40 9.30
CA ALA A 248 -14.23 7.94 10.58
C ALA A 248 -15.46 7.05 10.31
N ALA A 249 -15.21 5.79 9.97
CA ALA A 249 -15.99 4.68 10.44
C ALA A 249 -15.68 4.66 11.93
N GLU A 250 -16.29 5.64 12.62
CA GLU A 250 -16.89 5.42 13.91
C GLU A 250 -17.40 3.99 13.83
N GLN A 251 -16.74 3.14 14.60
CA GLN A 251 -17.22 1.82 14.89
C GLN A 251 -18.65 2.07 15.36
N GLN A 252 -19.60 1.88 14.46
CA GLN A 252 -20.96 1.61 14.86
C GLN A 252 -20.77 0.33 15.67
N PRO A 253 -20.89 0.39 17.02
CA PRO A 253 -20.81 -0.82 17.79
C PRO A 253 -21.82 -1.77 17.18
N PRO A 254 -21.50 -3.07 17.00
CA PRO A 254 -22.50 -4.01 16.56
C PRO A 254 -23.70 -3.82 17.47
N THR A 255 -24.81 -3.38 16.87
CA THR A 255 -26.11 -3.35 17.51
C THR A 255 -26.21 -4.67 18.23
N ALA A 256 -26.20 -4.61 19.56
CA ALA A 256 -26.46 -5.77 20.39
C ALA A 256 -27.90 -6.17 20.05
N GLU A 257 -28.02 -7.04 19.06
CA GLU A 257 -29.21 -7.83 18.83
C GLU A 257 -29.45 -8.53 20.16
N SER A 258 -30.41 -7.95 20.84
CA SER A 258 -30.95 -8.38 22.09
C SER A 258 -31.63 -9.70 21.78
N VAL A 259 -30.91 -10.80 21.97
CA VAL A 259 -31.53 -12.12 21.99
C VAL A 259 -32.36 -12.18 23.26
N GLU A 260 -33.64 -11.88 23.07
CA GLU A 260 -34.70 -12.11 24.03
C GLU A 260 -34.64 -13.56 24.54
N PRO A 261 -34.53 -13.79 25.86
CA PRO A 261 -34.94 -15.06 26.42
C PRO A 261 -36.46 -15.17 26.37
N GLY A 262 -36.91 -16.29 25.80
CA GLY A 262 -38.29 -16.70 25.60
C GLY A 262 -39.32 -16.12 26.58
N ASN A 263 -40.26 -15.41 25.98
CA ASN A 263 -41.57 -15.12 26.53
C ASN A 263 -42.34 -16.43 26.70
N VAL A 264 -42.48 -16.92 27.93
CA VAL A 264 -43.58 -17.82 28.31
C VAL A 264 -44.50 -17.01 29.21
N LEU A 265 -45.71 -16.83 28.71
CA LEU A 265 -46.92 -16.36 29.35
C LEU A 265 -46.88 -16.41 30.89
N SER A 266 -47.25 -15.32 31.55
CA SER A 266 -48.31 -15.29 32.57
C SER A 266 -48.61 -13.87 33.03
N GLU A 267 -49.91 -13.56 33.08
CA GLU A 267 -50.58 -12.59 33.96
C GLU A 267 -50.65 -11.10 33.54
N LEU A 268 -51.77 -10.79 32.88
CA LEU A 268 -52.53 -9.53 32.98
C LEU A 268 -53.08 -9.34 34.42
N PRO A 269 -53.79 -8.24 34.74
CA PRO A 269 -53.39 -6.83 34.76
C PRO A 269 -53.67 -6.22 36.16
N GLU A 270 -52.99 -5.16 36.57
CA GLU A 270 -53.51 -4.31 37.66
C GLU A 270 -53.51 -2.83 37.26
N GLU A 271 -54.63 -2.22 37.64
CA GLU A 271 -55.15 -0.90 37.35
C GLU A 271 -54.21 0.23 37.79
N ALA A 272 -54.24 1.37 37.09
CA ALA A 272 -54.65 2.64 37.71
C ALA A 272 -54.56 3.81 36.71
N GLU A 273 -55.75 4.34 36.41
CA GLU A 273 -56.11 5.76 36.24
C GLU A 273 -55.13 6.76 35.60
N GLU A 274 -55.53 7.21 34.41
CA GLU A 274 -55.43 8.60 33.91
C GLU A 274 -55.74 9.65 34.99
N PRO A 275 -55.16 10.87 34.96
CA PRO A 275 -55.70 11.91 34.05
C PRO A 275 -54.67 12.94 33.48
N PRO A 276 -55.12 13.81 32.54
CA PRO A 276 -54.34 14.36 31.43
C PRO A 276 -53.62 15.69 31.71
N PRO A 277 -52.78 16.21 30.76
CA PRO A 277 -51.79 17.24 31.04
C PRO A 277 -52.36 18.66 31.02
N PRO A 278 -51.81 19.60 31.79
CA PRO A 278 -52.00 21.02 31.55
C PRO A 278 -50.99 21.60 30.55
N PRO A 279 -51.38 22.69 29.86
CA PRO A 279 -50.90 23.07 28.52
C PRO A 279 -49.63 23.93 28.46
N SER A 280 -49.08 23.92 27.25
CA SER A 280 -48.03 24.73 26.65
C SER A 280 -47.95 26.18 27.13
N VAL A 281 -46.72 26.62 27.44
CA VAL A 281 -46.36 28.04 27.47
C VAL A 281 -45.27 28.29 26.43
N GLU A 282 -45.63 29.12 25.46
CA GLU A 282 -44.83 29.60 24.34
C GLU A 282 -43.66 30.53 24.75
N PRO A 283 -42.68 30.73 23.85
CA PRO A 283 -41.43 31.42 24.13
C PRO A 283 -41.63 32.95 24.20
N THR A 284 -41.14 33.56 25.28
CA THR A 284 -41.01 35.02 25.37
C THR A 284 -39.74 35.44 24.65
N ALA A 285 -39.92 36.02 23.47
CA ALA A 285 -38.94 36.90 22.84
C ALA A 285 -38.83 38.21 23.63
N THR A 286 -37.63 38.76 23.74
CA THR A 286 -37.44 40.19 24.02
C THR A 286 -36.21 40.69 23.25
N PRO A 287 -36.33 41.80 22.50
CA PRO A 287 -35.27 42.33 21.66
C PRO A 287 -34.39 43.38 22.37
N SER A 288 -33.20 43.55 21.79
CA SER A 288 -32.47 44.80 21.51
C SER A 288 -32.62 46.03 22.42
N GLU A 289 -31.49 46.51 22.93
CA GLU A 289 -31.10 47.92 23.20
C GLU A 289 -29.64 47.85 23.74
N THR A 290 -28.64 48.69 23.46
CA THR A 290 -28.36 49.85 22.58
C THR A 290 -26.83 49.91 22.49
#